data_AF-A0A349JIF2-F1
#
_entry.id   AF-A0A349JIF2-F1
#
_cell.length_a   1.000
_cell.length_b   1.000
_cell.length_c   1.000
_cell.angle_alpha   90.00
_cell.angle_beta   90.00
_cell.angle_gamma   90.00
#
_symmetry.space_group_name_H-M   'P 1'
#
loop_
_entity.id
_entity.type
_entity.pdbx_description
1 polymer ?
#
loop_
_entity_poly.entity_id
_entity_poly.type
_entity_poly.pdbx_seq_one_letter_code
_entity_poly.pdbx_strand_id
1 'polypeptide(L)'
;MEKERITVEELLRRYAASERGFQNIILEYADLSGVELQNIDLTEAQFNYVNLSGLNLYRCELRGANFLNCNLREAKFFGCHLEYTRFFDCDFRGVNTSRCNLTCTHFIRVNFQGAKIGGFGEDPCRCWDITREDGVFIPGFTFNPFISSDNTDRGV
;
A
#
# COMPACT_ATOMS: atom_id res chain seq x y z
N MET A 1 12.31 -3.94 16.93
CA MET A 1 11.46 -4.95 17.60
C MET A 1 11.60 -6.27 16.84
N GLU A 2 11.31 -7.40 17.47
CA GLU A 2 11.29 -8.70 16.78
C GLU A 2 10.00 -8.82 15.96
N LYS A 3 10.08 -9.44 14.79
CA LYS A 3 8.93 -9.60 13.89
C LYS A 3 8.16 -10.87 14.23
N GLU A 4 6.83 -10.78 14.26
CA GLU A 4 5.94 -11.88 14.61
C GLU A 4 5.36 -12.51 13.33
N ARG A 5 5.67 -13.79 13.05
CA ARG A 5 5.01 -14.53 11.97
C ARG A 5 3.64 -15.02 12.43
N ILE A 6 2.58 -14.63 11.73
CA ILE A 6 1.20 -15.03 12.05
C ILE A 6 0.49 -15.62 10.83
N THR A 7 -0.55 -16.42 11.04
CA THR A 7 -1.41 -16.90 9.96
C THR A 7 -2.58 -15.96 9.71
N VAL A 8 -3.29 -16.16 8.60
CA VAL A 8 -4.53 -15.41 8.33
C VAL A 8 -5.58 -15.68 9.41
N GLU A 9 -5.73 -16.94 9.82
CA GLU A 9 -6.69 -17.31 10.86
C GLU A 9 -6.38 -16.62 12.19
N GLU A 10 -5.09 -16.50 12.54
CA GLU A 10 -4.64 -15.76 13.72
C GLU A 10 -4.98 -14.28 13.63
N LEU A 11 -4.60 -13.63 12.52
CA LEU A 11 -4.88 -12.22 12.29
C LEU A 11 -6.38 -11.94 12.38
N LEU A 12 -7.21 -12.72 11.67
CA LEU A 12 -8.66 -12.51 11.65
C LEU A 12 -9.30 -12.76 13.01
N ARG A 13 -8.84 -13.76 13.75
CA ARG A 13 -9.35 -14.05 15.10
C ARG A 13 -9.04 -12.92 16.08
N ARG A 14 -7.79 -12.44 16.08
CA ARG A 14 -7.35 -11.30 16.90
C ARG A 14 -8.09 -10.03 16.52
N TYR A 15 -8.22 -9.76 15.22
CA TYR A 15 -8.95 -8.60 14.71
C TYR A 15 -10.45 -8.63 15.11
N ALA A 16 -11.08 -9.81 15.03
CA ALA A 16 -12.45 -10.02 15.48
C ALA A 16 -12.62 -9.84 17.01
N ALA A 17 -11.57 -10.11 17.79
CA ALA A 17 -11.50 -9.80 19.21
C ALA A 17 -11.23 -8.30 19.51
N SER A 18 -11.40 -7.42 18.52
CA SER A 18 -11.17 -5.98 18.59
C SER A 18 -9.70 -5.56 18.74
N GLU A 19 -8.75 -6.48 18.57
CA GLU A 19 -7.35 -6.11 18.47
C GLU A 19 -7.12 -5.30 17.20
N ARG A 20 -6.31 -4.24 17.31
CA ARG A 20 -5.93 -3.39 16.17
C ARG A 20 -4.42 -3.24 16.01
N GLY A 21 -3.63 -3.62 17.00
CA GLY A 21 -2.17 -3.56 16.95
C GLY A 21 -1.57 -4.81 16.34
N PHE A 22 -1.08 -4.69 15.10
CA PHE A 22 -0.40 -5.75 14.36
C PHE A 22 0.91 -5.23 13.77
N GLN A 23 1.63 -4.44 14.58
CA GLN A 23 2.92 -3.90 14.16
C GLN A 23 3.95 -5.02 14.03
N ASN A 24 4.89 -4.89 13.10
CA ASN A 24 5.99 -5.84 12.89
C ASN A 24 5.57 -7.28 12.55
N ILE A 25 4.31 -7.53 12.16
CA ILE A 25 3.89 -8.88 11.76
C ILE A 25 4.49 -9.28 10.42
N ILE A 26 4.55 -10.59 10.17
CA ILE A 26 4.91 -11.18 8.88
C ILE A 26 3.77 -12.10 8.45
N LEU A 27 3.26 -11.85 7.24
CA LEU A 27 2.35 -12.73 6.50
C LEU A 27 3.01 -13.14 5.19
N GLU A 28 3.04 -14.44 4.91
CA GLU A 28 3.63 -15.00 3.70
C GLU A 28 2.66 -15.99 3.05
N TYR A 29 2.55 -15.97 1.72
CA TYR A 29 1.75 -16.93 0.93
C TYR A 29 0.29 -17.06 1.41
N ALA A 30 -0.32 -15.92 1.74
CA ALA A 30 -1.65 -15.84 2.34
C ALA A 30 -2.69 -15.27 1.38
N ASP A 31 -3.97 -15.52 1.66
CA ASP A 31 -5.10 -14.87 1.00
C ASP A 31 -5.91 -14.04 2.00
N LEU A 32 -5.95 -12.73 1.77
CA LEU A 32 -6.73 -11.72 2.50
C LEU A 32 -7.65 -10.95 1.53
N SER A 33 -7.94 -11.53 0.36
CA SER A 33 -8.78 -10.88 -0.64
C SER A 33 -10.18 -10.60 -0.11
N GLY A 34 -10.67 -9.39 -0.36
CA GLY A 34 -11.98 -8.91 0.08
C GLY A 34 -12.17 -8.78 1.58
N VAL A 35 -11.12 -8.98 2.40
CA VAL A 35 -11.22 -8.85 3.85
C VAL A 35 -11.39 -7.38 4.25
N GLU A 36 -12.08 -7.16 5.35
CA GLU A 36 -12.32 -5.84 5.94
C GLU A 36 -11.43 -5.67 7.19
N LEU A 37 -10.39 -4.83 7.10
CA LEU A 37 -9.42 -4.56 8.18
C LEU A 37 -9.30 -3.06 8.45
N GLN A 38 -10.41 -2.36 8.65
CA GLN A 38 -10.36 -0.90 8.84
C GLN A 38 -9.75 -0.52 10.20
N ASN A 39 -9.05 0.63 10.23
CA ASN A 39 -8.36 1.18 11.41
C ASN A 39 -7.35 0.21 12.07
N ILE A 40 -6.80 -0.74 11.32
CA ILE A 40 -5.74 -1.63 11.81
C ILE A 40 -4.39 -0.90 11.77
N ASP A 41 -3.53 -1.20 12.74
CA ASP A 41 -2.14 -0.77 12.75
C ASP A 41 -1.24 -1.90 12.27
N LEU A 42 -0.68 -1.72 11.08
CA LEU A 42 0.23 -2.61 10.38
C LEU A 42 1.61 -1.94 10.18
N THR A 43 1.97 -1.02 11.08
CA THR A 43 3.27 -0.34 11.06
C THR A 43 4.41 -1.37 11.02
N GLU A 44 5.34 -1.19 10.08
CA GLU A 44 6.47 -2.10 9.82
C GLU A 44 6.11 -3.57 9.51
N ALA A 45 4.84 -3.86 9.21
CA ALA A 45 4.41 -5.21 8.80
C ALA A 45 5.03 -5.63 7.46
N GLN A 46 5.16 -6.94 7.27
CA GLN A 46 5.68 -7.54 6.04
C GLN A 46 4.64 -8.47 5.41
N PHE A 47 4.35 -8.22 4.14
CA PHE A 47 3.49 -9.04 3.31
C PHE A 47 4.32 -9.58 2.14
N ASN A 48 4.54 -10.89 2.10
CA ASN A 48 5.31 -11.55 1.04
C ASN A 48 4.39 -12.52 0.29
N TYR A 49 4.17 -12.29 -1.01
CA TYR A 49 3.34 -13.16 -1.86
C TYR A 49 1.90 -13.30 -1.33
N VAL A 50 1.31 -12.19 -0.87
CA VAL A 50 -0.06 -12.19 -0.30
C VAL A 50 -1.06 -11.67 -1.32
N ASN A 51 -2.20 -12.36 -1.43
CA ASN A 51 -3.34 -11.85 -2.16
C ASN A 51 -4.13 -10.87 -1.29
N LEU A 52 -4.08 -9.59 -1.62
CA LEU A 52 -4.75 -8.48 -0.91
C LEU A 52 -5.81 -7.83 -1.81
N SER A 53 -6.27 -8.50 -2.87
CA SER A 53 -7.18 -7.88 -3.84
C SER A 53 -8.53 -7.56 -3.21
N GLY A 54 -9.02 -6.34 -3.40
CA GLY A 54 -10.28 -5.87 -2.81
C GLY A 54 -10.24 -5.67 -1.29
N LEU A 55 -9.08 -5.85 -0.64
CA LEU A 55 -8.91 -5.62 0.79
C LEU A 55 -9.29 -4.19 1.17
N ASN A 56 -10.02 -4.01 2.26
CA ASN A 56 -10.35 -2.68 2.78
C ASN A 56 -9.49 -2.32 3.98
N LEU A 57 -8.64 -1.32 3.79
CA LEU A 57 -7.74 -0.74 4.78
C LEU A 57 -8.12 0.71 5.11
N TYR A 58 -9.40 1.08 5.08
CA TYR A 58 -9.82 2.46 5.42
C TYR A 58 -9.21 2.93 6.75
N ARG A 59 -8.50 4.07 6.70
CA ARG A 59 -7.80 4.72 7.84
C ARG A 59 -6.80 3.82 8.60
N CYS A 60 -6.04 3.00 7.89
CA CYS A 60 -5.04 2.15 8.52
C CYS A 60 -3.67 2.81 8.63
N GLU A 61 -2.89 2.35 9.61
CA GLU A 61 -1.49 2.72 9.80
C GLU A 61 -0.59 1.70 9.10
N LEU A 62 0.18 2.14 8.12
CA LEU A 62 1.04 1.29 7.29
C LEU A 62 2.47 1.81 7.21
N ARG A 63 2.84 2.75 8.09
CA ARG A 63 4.15 3.40 8.06
C ARG A 63 5.27 2.37 8.05
N GLY A 64 6.18 2.48 7.09
CA GLY A 64 7.32 1.57 6.95
C GLY A 64 6.98 0.12 6.59
N ALA A 65 5.71 -0.21 6.29
CA ALA A 65 5.32 -1.55 5.88
C ALA A 65 6.01 -1.96 4.56
N ASN A 66 6.17 -3.27 4.35
CA ASN A 66 6.79 -3.81 3.15
C ASN A 66 5.88 -4.84 2.48
N PHE A 67 5.60 -4.62 1.21
CA PHE A 67 4.82 -5.48 0.35
C PHE A 67 5.71 -6.00 -0.78
N LEU A 68 5.91 -7.30 -0.81
CA LEU A 68 6.70 -8.01 -1.80
C LEU A 68 5.79 -8.96 -2.57
N ASN A 69 5.74 -8.82 -3.90
CA ASN A 69 4.97 -9.70 -4.78
C ASN A 69 3.48 -9.82 -4.37
N CYS A 70 2.86 -8.73 -3.95
CA CYS A 70 1.47 -8.73 -3.48
C CYS A 70 0.49 -8.31 -4.58
N ASN A 71 -0.66 -8.97 -4.61
CA ASN A 71 -1.79 -8.56 -5.44
C ASN A 71 -2.65 -7.56 -4.65
N LEU A 72 -2.64 -6.28 -5.02
CA LEU A 72 -3.38 -5.20 -4.36
C LEU A 72 -4.52 -4.67 -5.23
N ARG A 73 -4.91 -5.40 -6.28
CA ARG A 73 -5.96 -4.97 -7.21
C ARG A 73 -7.23 -4.57 -6.46
N GLU A 74 -7.75 -3.38 -6.76
CA GLU A 74 -9.00 -2.86 -6.17
C GLU A 74 -8.98 -2.73 -4.63
N ALA A 75 -7.81 -2.82 -3.98
CA ALA A 75 -7.68 -2.58 -2.55
C ALA A 75 -7.98 -1.11 -2.22
N LYS A 76 -8.60 -0.89 -1.05
CA LYS A 76 -9.08 0.43 -0.61
C LYS A 76 -8.17 0.96 0.49
N PHE A 77 -7.40 2.00 0.17
CA PHE A 77 -6.46 2.64 1.11
C PHE A 77 -6.94 4.01 1.61
N PHE A 78 -8.19 4.40 1.37
CA PHE A 78 -8.63 5.77 1.64
C PHE A 78 -8.35 6.20 3.09
N GLY A 79 -7.58 7.29 3.24
CA GLY A 79 -7.17 7.81 4.55
C GLY A 79 -6.02 7.07 5.23
N CYS A 80 -5.31 6.17 4.54
CA CYS A 80 -4.16 5.46 5.10
C CYS A 80 -2.92 6.34 5.25
N HIS A 81 -2.12 5.98 6.24
CA HIS A 81 -0.78 6.49 6.47
C HIS A 81 0.26 5.52 5.88
N LEU A 82 0.78 5.85 4.69
CA LEU A 82 1.68 5.02 3.88
C LEU A 82 3.12 5.56 3.86
N GLU A 83 3.46 6.45 4.79
CA GLU A 83 4.78 7.06 4.88
C GLU A 83 5.88 5.98 4.95
N TYR A 84 6.92 6.12 4.13
CA TYR A 84 8.05 5.16 4.08
C TYR A 84 7.67 3.71 3.70
N THR A 85 6.43 3.46 3.27
CA THR A 85 6.00 2.13 2.81
C THR A 85 6.76 1.73 1.55
N ARG A 86 7.04 0.45 1.39
CA ARG A 86 7.68 -0.10 0.19
C ARG A 86 6.78 -1.12 -0.47
N PHE A 87 6.54 -0.91 -1.77
CA PHE A 87 5.86 -1.85 -2.64
C PHE A 87 6.83 -2.32 -3.71
N PHE A 88 7.06 -3.63 -3.79
CA PHE A 88 7.97 -4.27 -4.73
C PHE A 88 7.23 -5.40 -5.46
N ASP A 89 7.25 -5.37 -6.80
CA ASP A 89 6.53 -6.34 -7.64
C ASP A 89 5.03 -6.43 -7.32
N CYS A 90 4.38 -5.30 -7.05
CA CYS A 90 2.98 -5.29 -6.64
C CYS A 90 2.03 -4.86 -7.76
N ASP A 91 0.80 -5.36 -7.73
CA ASP A 91 -0.26 -4.99 -8.67
C ASP A 91 -1.25 -4.02 -8.01
N PHE A 92 -1.24 -2.76 -8.45
CA PHE A 92 -2.08 -1.67 -7.92
C PHE A 92 -3.26 -1.34 -8.84
N ARG A 93 -3.57 -2.17 -9.84
CA ARG A 93 -4.64 -1.85 -10.80
C ARG A 93 -5.98 -1.64 -10.09
N GLY A 94 -6.60 -0.49 -10.35
CA GLY A 94 -7.87 -0.09 -9.73
C GLY A 94 -7.77 0.38 -8.27
N VAL A 95 -6.56 0.50 -7.70
CA VAL A 95 -6.36 1.07 -6.36
C VAL A 95 -6.64 2.56 -6.36
N ASN A 96 -7.17 3.07 -5.26
CA ASN A 96 -7.32 4.49 -5.00
C ASN A 96 -6.55 4.90 -3.74
N THR A 97 -5.54 5.75 -3.89
CA THR A 97 -4.76 6.32 -2.78
C THR A 97 -5.09 7.79 -2.49
N SER A 98 -6.18 8.32 -3.06
CA SER A 98 -6.62 9.68 -2.73
C SER A 98 -6.83 9.81 -1.22
N ARG A 99 -6.31 10.91 -0.66
CA ARG A 99 -6.30 11.20 0.79
C ARG A 99 -5.46 10.26 1.65
N CYS A 100 -4.59 9.45 1.06
CA CYS A 100 -3.50 8.84 1.80
C CYS A 100 -2.38 9.88 2.05
N ASN A 101 -1.41 9.48 2.88
CA ASN A 101 -0.10 10.12 2.92
C ASN A 101 0.96 9.21 2.30
N LEU A 102 1.51 9.60 1.14
CA LEU A 102 2.54 8.86 0.40
C LEU A 102 3.96 9.44 0.58
N THR A 103 4.20 10.27 1.60
CA THR A 103 5.53 10.84 1.88
C THR A 103 6.59 9.75 1.91
N CYS A 104 7.63 9.92 1.09
CA CYS A 104 8.75 8.97 1.01
C CYS A 104 8.39 7.51 0.66
N THR A 105 7.18 7.21 0.17
CA THR A 105 6.80 5.85 -0.27
C THR A 105 7.63 5.40 -1.48
N HIS A 106 8.01 4.11 -1.53
CA HIS A 106 8.73 3.52 -2.66
C HIS A 106 7.84 2.57 -3.44
N PHE A 107 7.84 2.73 -4.77
CA PHE A 107 7.14 1.86 -5.70
C PHE A 107 8.13 1.30 -6.72
N ILE A 108 8.44 0.01 -6.61
CA ILE A 108 9.44 -0.66 -7.45
C ILE A 108 8.74 -1.78 -8.21
N ARG A 109 8.73 -1.71 -9.55
CA ARG A 109 8.03 -2.68 -10.40
C ARG A 109 6.55 -2.83 -10.02
N VAL A 110 5.90 -1.69 -9.83
CA VAL A 110 4.48 -1.60 -9.48
C VAL A 110 3.66 -1.26 -10.72
N ASN A 111 2.52 -1.94 -10.88
CA ASN A 111 1.57 -1.66 -11.95
C ASN A 111 0.40 -0.82 -11.44
N PHE A 112 0.32 0.43 -11.88
CA PHE A 112 -0.73 1.38 -11.51
C PHE A 112 -1.84 1.51 -12.56
N GLN A 113 -1.88 0.69 -13.60
CA GLN A 113 -2.85 0.87 -14.70
C GLN A 113 -4.30 0.96 -14.17
N GLY A 114 -4.99 2.06 -14.49
CA GLY A 114 -6.34 2.34 -14.02
C GLY A 114 -6.47 2.67 -12.52
N ALA A 115 -5.36 2.84 -11.79
CA ALA A 115 -5.35 3.33 -10.42
C ALA A 115 -5.61 4.84 -10.38
N LYS A 116 -5.99 5.35 -9.20
CA LYS A 116 -6.06 6.77 -8.89
C LYS A 116 -5.01 7.07 -7.82
N ILE A 117 -3.89 7.64 -8.25
CA ILE A 117 -2.80 7.98 -7.34
C ILE A 117 -2.88 9.46 -6.95
N GLY A 118 -2.79 9.67 -5.65
CA GLY A 118 -2.81 10.98 -5.00
C GLY A 118 -2.38 10.81 -3.54
N GLY A 119 -2.46 11.90 -2.77
CA GLY A 119 -1.95 11.90 -1.40
C GLY A 119 -0.43 12.06 -1.33
N PHE A 120 0.15 12.75 -2.32
CA PHE A 120 1.56 13.17 -2.26
C PHE A 120 1.73 14.09 -1.06
N GLY A 121 2.67 13.76 -0.17
CA GLY A 121 3.02 14.62 0.96
C GLY A 121 4.24 15.48 0.66
N GLU A 122 4.89 15.98 1.71
CA GLU A 122 6.02 16.92 1.60
C GLU A 122 7.20 16.34 0.82
N ASP A 123 7.57 15.07 1.06
CA ASP A 123 8.62 14.39 0.29
C ASP A 123 8.05 13.49 -0.81
N PRO A 124 8.64 13.51 -2.02
CA PRO A 124 8.12 12.77 -3.15
C PRO A 124 8.24 11.25 -2.97
N CYS A 125 7.31 10.54 -3.59
CA CYS A 125 7.42 9.11 -3.78
C CYS A 125 8.57 8.79 -4.76
N ARG A 126 9.26 7.69 -4.50
CA ARG A 126 10.35 7.18 -5.33
C ARG A 126 9.86 5.99 -6.13
N CYS A 127 9.98 6.06 -7.45
CA CYS A 127 9.51 5.02 -8.34
C CYS A 127 10.67 4.42 -9.13
N TRP A 128 10.60 3.11 -9.38
CA TRP A 128 11.54 2.39 -10.23
C TRP A 128 10.81 1.38 -11.10
N ASP A 129 10.99 1.45 -12.42
CA ASP A 129 10.40 0.50 -13.38
C ASP A 129 8.87 0.29 -13.19
N ILE A 130 8.09 1.36 -13.19
CA ILE A 130 6.64 1.28 -12.92
C ILE A 130 5.81 1.30 -14.21
N THR A 131 4.58 0.77 -14.16
CA THR A 131 3.55 1.05 -15.17
C THR A 131 2.62 2.11 -14.62
N ARG A 132 2.50 3.24 -15.31
CA ARG A 132 1.69 4.39 -14.90
C ARG A 132 0.18 4.11 -15.07
N GLU A 133 -0.66 4.99 -14.53
CA GLU A 133 -2.12 4.86 -14.56
C GLU A 133 -2.72 4.75 -15.96
N ASP A 134 -2.11 5.41 -16.93
CA ASP A 134 -2.48 5.34 -18.36
C ASP A 134 -1.90 4.11 -19.09
N GLY A 135 -1.18 3.24 -18.39
CA GLY A 135 -0.55 2.05 -18.94
C GLY A 135 0.83 2.28 -19.54
N VAL A 136 1.37 3.50 -19.50
CA VAL A 136 2.73 3.77 -20.00
C VAL A 136 3.76 3.21 -19.01
N PHE A 137 4.67 2.39 -19.52
CA PHE A 137 5.82 1.92 -18.74
C PHE A 137 6.88 3.03 -18.61
N ILE A 138 7.35 3.25 -17.37
CA ILE A 138 8.38 4.22 -17.03
C ILE A 138 9.61 3.44 -16.52
N PRO A 139 10.64 3.26 -17.35
CA PRO A 139 11.86 2.56 -16.95
C PRO A 139 12.72 3.41 -16.03
N GLY A 140 13.44 2.76 -15.12
CA GLY A 140 14.42 3.39 -14.25
C GLY A 140 13.80 4.26 -13.15
N PHE A 141 14.67 5.05 -12.51
CA PHE A 141 14.31 5.90 -11.39
C PHE A 141 13.54 7.14 -11.79
N THR A 142 12.51 7.48 -11.04
CA THR A 142 11.80 8.75 -11.18
C THR A 142 11.07 9.15 -9.88
N PHE A 143 10.79 10.45 -9.74
CA PHE A 143 9.98 11.00 -8.65
C PHE A 143 8.58 11.35 -9.17
N ASN A 144 7.54 10.96 -8.41
CA ASN A 144 6.13 11.28 -8.69
C ASN A 144 5.74 11.25 -10.19
N PRO A 145 5.92 10.13 -10.92
CA PRO A 145 5.73 10.07 -12.38
C PRO A 145 4.25 10.05 -12.83
N PHE A 146 3.32 10.27 -11.90
CA PHE A 146 1.90 10.05 -12.07
C PHE A 146 1.23 11.19 -12.84
N ILE A 147 0.20 10.88 -13.61
CA ILE A 147 -0.61 11.91 -14.27
C ILE A 147 -1.40 12.59 -13.17
N SER A 148 -1.09 13.86 -12.89
CA SER A 148 -1.76 14.61 -11.84
C SER A 148 -3.27 14.48 -11.98
N SER A 149 -3.92 13.89 -10.98
CA SER A 149 -5.37 13.99 -10.85
C SER A 149 -5.77 15.38 -10.34
N ASP A 150 -4.83 16.16 -9.80
CA ASP A 150 -5.04 17.54 -9.35
C ASP A 150 -3.81 18.41 -9.61
N ASN A 151 -4.02 19.51 -10.34
CA ASN A 151 -3.06 20.59 -10.60
C ASN A 151 -3.13 21.66 -9.48
N THR A 152 -3.36 21.27 -8.22
CA THR A 152 -3.68 22.18 -7.11
C THR A 152 -2.89 21.88 -5.83
N ASP A 153 -1.59 21.65 -5.94
CA ASP A 153 -0.70 21.84 -4.79
C ASP A 153 0.61 22.55 -5.19
N ARG A 154 0.43 23.68 -5.88
CA ARG A 154 1.41 24.77 -5.87
C ARG A 154 0.96 25.80 -4.83
N GLY A 155 1.59 25.79 -3.66
CA GLY A 155 1.43 26.79 -2.60
C GLY A 155 1.35 26.08 -1.25
N VAL A 156 2.42 26.02 -0.47
CA VAL A 156 3.22 27.13 0.08
C VAL A 156 4.66 26.70 0.34
#